data_AF-R6XA87-F1
#
_entry.id   AF-R6XA87-F1
#
_cell.length_a   1.000
_cell.length_b   1.000
_cell.length_c   1.000
_cell.angle_alpha   90.00
_cell.angle_beta   90.00
_cell.angle_gamma   90.00
#
_symmetry.space_group_name_H-M   'P 1'
#
loop_
_entity.id
_entity.type
_entity.pdbx_description
1 polymer ?
#
loop_
_entity_poly.entity_id
_entity_poly.type
_entity_poly.pdbx_seq_one_letter_code
_entity_poly.pdbx_strand_id
1 'polypeptide(L)'
;MRRYFPLVLAFCMTLICVFTFAAVSADDGIIGDVDGDGVVTYDDAQIIFDYVAGIGSMTQEELKSADVDGDGRVTVADAVQVFHFASGVLRSLPYVQPTGGVLTVMKLPDRIDYTVGDGLDLTGIEVCILYSDGSRKEVDDYTVTGYEPTVGVKIIVISYDGMRTAFTVTVYPKEIVEIGISSLPGKIDYVYGEALDLTGLVITAYYEDGTYEDIADYVVSGFDGSVGVNTVYIQYGKFRLGFDVTVGE
;
A
#
# COMPACT_ATOMS: atom_id res chain seq x y z
N MET A 1 -52.39 49.37 -67.49
CA MET A 1 -53.63 50.02 -67.00
C MET A 1 -54.84 49.14 -67.31
N ARG A 2 -55.44 48.51 -66.29
CA ARG A 2 -56.89 48.32 -66.15
C ARG A 2 -57.16 47.85 -64.71
N ARG A 3 -58.03 48.60 -64.04
CA ARG A 3 -58.50 48.45 -62.65
C ARG A 3 -59.82 47.66 -62.62
N TYR A 4 -60.21 47.28 -61.39
CA TYR A 4 -61.57 46.98 -60.85
C TYR A 4 -61.90 45.52 -60.43
N PHE A 5 -61.61 45.21 -59.14
CA PHE A 5 -62.47 44.74 -58.01
C PHE A 5 -63.96 44.34 -58.28
N PRO A 6 -64.69 43.66 -57.34
CA PRO A 6 -64.45 42.44 -56.53
C PRO A 6 -65.71 41.49 -56.49
N LEU A 7 -65.68 40.32 -55.85
CA LEU A 7 -66.89 39.77 -55.19
C LEU A 7 -66.55 38.83 -54.03
N VAL A 8 -67.19 39.14 -52.91
CA VAL A 8 -67.18 38.46 -51.61
C VAL A 8 -67.96 37.14 -51.68
N LEU A 9 -67.43 36.08 -51.08
CA LEU A 9 -68.29 35.02 -50.52
C LEU A 9 -67.71 34.56 -49.18
N ALA A 10 -68.46 34.85 -48.12
CA ALA A 10 -68.21 34.40 -46.77
C ALA A 10 -68.81 32.99 -46.57
N PHE A 11 -68.04 32.09 -45.96
CA PHE A 11 -68.53 30.83 -45.36
C PHE A 11 -67.61 30.55 -44.14
N CYS A 12 -68.10 30.84 -42.93
CA CYS A 12 -68.73 29.88 -42.01
C CYS A 12 -67.73 28.91 -41.35
N MET A 13 -67.23 29.35 -40.18
CA MET A 13 -67.11 28.60 -38.92
C MET A 13 -66.73 27.10 -38.97
N THR A 14 -65.47 26.78 -38.64
CA THR A 14 -65.11 25.80 -37.60
C THR A 14 -63.67 26.04 -37.13
N LEU A 15 -63.54 26.56 -35.92
CA LEU A 15 -62.28 26.59 -35.18
C LEU A 15 -62.02 25.16 -34.68
N ILE A 16 -61.29 24.36 -35.46
CA ILE A 16 -60.73 23.10 -34.95
C ILE A 16 -59.55 23.48 -34.06
N CYS A 17 -59.81 23.50 -32.76
CA CYS A 17 -58.78 23.57 -31.74
C CYS A 17 -58.00 22.25 -31.78
N VAL A 18 -56.93 22.20 -32.56
CA VAL A 18 -55.95 21.11 -32.45
C VAL A 18 -55.21 21.36 -31.15
N PHE A 19 -55.65 20.69 -30.07
CA PHE A 19 -54.78 20.42 -28.95
C PHE A 19 -53.63 19.56 -29.50
N THR A 20 -52.55 20.21 -29.93
CA THR A 20 -51.27 19.53 -29.97
C THR A 20 -50.97 19.21 -28.52
N PHE A 21 -51.14 17.94 -28.14
CA PHE A 21 -50.48 17.41 -26.97
C PHE A 21 -49.01 17.76 -27.14
N ALA A 22 -48.49 18.63 -26.26
CA ALA A 22 -47.07 18.64 -26.01
C ALA A 22 -46.75 17.20 -25.60
N ALA A 23 -45.90 16.53 -26.37
CA ALA A 23 -45.30 15.29 -25.92
C ALA A 23 -44.73 15.58 -24.53
N VAL A 24 -45.25 14.87 -23.52
CA VAL A 24 -44.57 14.77 -22.25
C VAL A 24 -43.17 14.27 -22.59
N SER A 25 -42.14 14.96 -22.12
CA SER A 25 -40.76 14.56 -22.35
C SER A 25 -40.62 13.09 -21.98
N ALA A 26 -40.05 12.28 -22.88
CA ALA A 26 -39.57 10.96 -22.52
C ALA A 26 -38.66 11.15 -21.31
N ASP A 27 -39.05 10.58 -20.19
CA ASP A 27 -38.11 10.25 -19.14
C ASP A 27 -37.18 9.23 -19.80
N ASP A 28 -35.98 9.64 -20.18
CA ASP A 28 -34.98 8.70 -20.66
C ASP A 28 -34.74 7.74 -19.49
N GLY A 29 -35.26 6.51 -19.60
CA GLY A 29 -35.29 5.54 -18.51
C GLY A 29 -33.93 5.37 -17.83
N ILE A 30 -33.94 5.02 -16.56
CA ILE A 30 -32.71 4.87 -15.77
C ILE A 30 -31.87 3.75 -16.39
N ILE A 31 -30.61 4.05 -16.73
CA ILE A 31 -29.69 3.04 -17.25
C ILE A 31 -29.44 1.98 -16.17
N GLY A 32 -29.58 0.71 -16.54
CA GLY A 32 -29.56 -0.44 -15.62
C GLY A 32 -30.89 -0.75 -14.93
N ASP A 33 -31.92 0.08 -15.04
CA ASP A 33 -33.29 -0.21 -14.60
C ASP A 33 -34.04 -0.86 -15.78
N VAL A 34 -34.16 -2.17 -15.71
CA VAL A 34 -34.60 -2.99 -16.83
C VAL A 34 -36.07 -3.37 -16.68
N ASP A 35 -36.61 -3.47 -15.47
CA ASP A 35 -38.04 -3.69 -15.27
C ASP A 35 -38.88 -2.39 -15.20
N GLY A 36 -38.21 -1.23 -15.13
CA GLY A 36 -38.82 0.09 -15.16
C GLY A 36 -39.49 0.49 -13.84
N ASP A 37 -39.09 -0.12 -12.72
CA ASP A 37 -39.63 0.18 -11.39
C ASP A 37 -39.04 1.46 -10.75
N GLY A 38 -38.01 2.03 -11.39
CA GLY A 38 -37.33 3.25 -10.98
C GLY A 38 -36.12 3.02 -10.07
N VAL A 39 -35.72 1.78 -9.79
CA VAL A 39 -34.55 1.44 -8.98
C VAL A 39 -33.70 0.36 -9.63
N VAL A 40 -32.38 0.53 -9.64
CA VAL A 40 -31.46 -0.49 -10.16
C VAL A 40 -31.12 -1.50 -9.06
N THR A 41 -31.47 -2.76 -9.27
CA THR A 41 -31.39 -3.85 -8.29
C THR A 41 -30.77 -5.12 -8.87
N TYR A 42 -30.76 -6.20 -8.08
CA TYR A 42 -30.34 -7.52 -8.56
C TYR A 42 -31.36 -8.15 -9.51
N ASP A 43 -32.62 -7.73 -9.45
CA ASP A 43 -33.68 -8.25 -10.33
C ASP A 43 -33.45 -7.79 -11.76
N ASP A 44 -32.99 -6.55 -11.97
CA ASP A 44 -32.57 -6.03 -13.27
C ASP A 44 -31.41 -6.82 -13.88
N ALA A 45 -30.39 -7.12 -13.07
CA ALA A 45 -29.25 -7.93 -13.51
C ALA A 45 -29.69 -9.34 -13.94
N GLN A 46 -30.69 -9.92 -13.26
CA GLN A 46 -31.25 -11.22 -13.61
C GLN A 46 -32.03 -11.17 -14.93
N ILE A 47 -32.76 -10.09 -15.21
CA ILE A 47 -33.49 -9.92 -16.49
C ILE A 47 -32.51 -9.89 -17.67
N ILE A 48 -31.41 -9.16 -17.53
CA ILE A 48 -30.34 -9.12 -18.55
C ILE A 48 -29.74 -10.52 -18.72
N PHE A 49 -29.46 -11.23 -17.63
CA PHE A 49 -28.92 -12.59 -17.67
C PHE A 49 -29.88 -13.57 -18.38
N ASP A 50 -31.17 -13.52 -18.08
CA ASP A 50 -32.20 -14.37 -18.66
C ASP A 50 -32.35 -14.11 -20.16
N TYR A 51 -32.33 -12.85 -20.58
CA TYR A 51 -32.31 -12.47 -22.00
C TYR A 51 -31.09 -13.04 -22.74
N VAL A 52 -29.89 -12.87 -22.17
CA VAL A 52 -28.64 -13.38 -22.77
C VAL A 52 -28.60 -14.91 -22.81
N ALA A 53 -29.21 -15.58 -21.82
CA ALA A 53 -29.38 -17.03 -21.79
C ALA A 53 -30.48 -17.56 -22.75
N GLY A 54 -31.22 -16.67 -23.41
CA GLY A 54 -32.30 -17.01 -24.35
C GLY A 54 -33.60 -17.46 -23.67
N ILE A 55 -33.76 -17.19 -22.37
CA ILE A 55 -34.93 -17.52 -21.56
C ILE A 55 -35.63 -16.25 -21.08
N GLY A 56 -35.94 -15.36 -22.01
CA GLY A 56 -36.61 -14.09 -21.74
C GLY A 56 -36.75 -13.30 -23.03
N SER A 57 -37.59 -12.27 -23.01
CA SER A 57 -37.71 -11.32 -24.11
C SER A 57 -37.84 -9.92 -23.56
N MET A 58 -37.12 -8.98 -24.16
CA MET A 58 -37.10 -7.58 -23.74
C MET A 58 -37.69 -6.69 -24.82
N THR A 59 -38.31 -5.58 -24.41
CA THR A 59 -38.77 -4.52 -25.29
C THR A 59 -37.58 -3.70 -25.83
N GLN A 60 -37.82 -2.83 -26.81
CA GLN A 60 -36.75 -2.01 -27.37
C GLN A 60 -36.25 -0.96 -26.37
N GLU A 61 -37.11 -0.54 -25.44
CA GLU A 61 -36.82 0.35 -24.34
C GLU A 61 -35.95 -0.34 -23.28
N GLU A 62 -36.31 -1.55 -22.87
CA GLU A 62 -35.54 -2.37 -21.91
C GLU A 62 -34.17 -2.74 -22.47
N LEU A 63 -34.07 -3.03 -23.78
CA LEU A 63 -32.78 -3.26 -24.44
C LEU A 63 -31.86 -2.03 -24.40
N LYS A 64 -32.40 -0.81 -24.31
CA LYS A 64 -31.59 0.41 -24.16
C LYS A 64 -31.14 0.61 -22.72
N SER A 65 -31.98 0.32 -21.73
CA SER A 65 -31.57 0.41 -20.32
C SER A 65 -30.61 -0.72 -19.94
N ALA A 66 -30.70 -1.87 -20.60
CA ALA A 66 -29.82 -3.02 -20.39
C ALA A 66 -28.44 -2.93 -21.06
N ASP A 67 -28.26 -2.09 -22.08
CA ASP A 67 -26.94 -1.81 -22.67
C ASP A 67 -26.23 -0.76 -21.81
N VAL A 68 -25.68 -1.20 -20.68
CA VAL A 68 -25.16 -0.30 -19.64
C VAL A 68 -23.75 0.17 -19.91
N ASP A 69 -23.01 -0.41 -20.86
CA ASP A 69 -21.74 0.14 -21.34
C ASP A 69 -21.85 0.91 -22.67
N GLY A 70 -23.01 0.85 -23.33
CA GLY A 70 -23.34 1.62 -24.51
C GLY A 70 -22.63 1.14 -25.78
N ASP A 71 -22.17 -0.11 -25.82
CA ASP A 71 -21.50 -0.69 -26.98
C ASP A 71 -22.47 -1.12 -28.11
N GLY A 72 -23.78 -1.01 -27.85
CA GLY A 72 -24.86 -1.38 -28.75
C GLY A 72 -25.28 -2.85 -28.65
N ARG A 73 -24.80 -3.60 -27.65
CA ARG A 73 -25.08 -5.02 -27.46
C ARG A 73 -25.38 -5.31 -25.99
N VAL A 74 -26.51 -5.96 -25.74
CA VAL A 74 -26.82 -6.50 -24.41
C VAL A 74 -26.12 -7.85 -24.22
N THR A 75 -25.20 -7.92 -23.27
CA THR A 75 -24.36 -9.09 -22.99
C THR A 75 -24.30 -9.40 -21.49
N VAL A 76 -23.59 -10.49 -21.13
CA VAL A 76 -23.31 -10.79 -19.72
C VAL A 76 -22.47 -9.69 -19.04
N ALA A 77 -21.72 -8.88 -19.79
CA ALA A 77 -20.94 -7.78 -19.23
C ALA A 77 -21.85 -6.71 -18.62
N ASP A 78 -23.01 -6.47 -19.23
CA ASP A 78 -24.01 -5.54 -18.73
C ASP A 78 -24.66 -6.02 -17.44
N ALA A 79 -25.08 -7.28 -17.41
CA ALA A 79 -25.63 -7.92 -16.21
C ALA A 79 -24.65 -7.83 -15.03
N VAL A 80 -23.36 -8.04 -15.28
CA VAL A 80 -22.30 -7.94 -14.27
C VAL A 80 -22.15 -6.50 -13.76
N GLN A 81 -22.25 -5.49 -14.62
CA GLN A 81 -22.18 -4.08 -14.22
C GLN A 81 -23.40 -3.67 -13.38
N VAL A 82 -24.61 -4.08 -13.77
CA VAL A 82 -25.83 -3.85 -12.97
C VAL A 82 -25.72 -4.54 -11.62
N PHE A 83 -25.26 -5.79 -11.57
CA PHE A 83 -25.01 -6.51 -10.32
C PHE A 83 -24.00 -5.77 -9.41
N HIS A 84 -22.89 -5.28 -9.98
CA HIS A 84 -21.91 -4.52 -9.22
C HIS A 84 -22.43 -3.16 -8.75
N PHE A 85 -23.29 -2.51 -9.53
CA PHE A 85 -23.97 -1.29 -9.11
C PHE A 85 -24.95 -1.56 -7.95
N ALA A 86 -25.82 -2.56 -8.08
CA ALA A 86 -26.78 -2.95 -7.05
C ALA A 86 -26.11 -3.41 -5.74
N SER A 87 -24.92 -4.02 -5.81
CA SER A 87 -24.12 -4.38 -4.64
C SER A 87 -23.31 -3.23 -4.03
N GLY A 88 -23.32 -2.06 -4.67
CA GLY A 88 -22.58 -0.86 -4.24
C GLY A 88 -21.07 -0.90 -4.55
N VAL A 89 -20.62 -1.88 -5.32
CA VAL A 89 -19.23 -1.95 -5.83
C VAL A 89 -19.01 -0.85 -6.88
N LEU A 90 -19.95 -0.67 -7.80
CA LEU A 90 -19.97 0.47 -8.72
C LEU A 90 -20.78 1.62 -8.14
N ARG A 91 -20.34 2.85 -8.44
CA ARG A 91 -20.99 4.09 -7.99
C ARG A 91 -21.93 4.70 -9.03
N SER A 92 -21.79 4.31 -10.29
CA SER A 92 -22.59 4.82 -11.40
C SER A 92 -22.64 3.81 -12.55
N LEU A 93 -23.70 3.89 -13.33
CA LEU A 93 -23.81 3.32 -14.68
C LEU A 93 -23.99 4.48 -15.69
N PRO A 94 -23.37 4.45 -16.88
CA PRO A 94 -22.43 3.42 -17.35
C PRO A 94 -21.14 3.40 -16.51
N TYR A 95 -20.46 2.25 -16.43
CA TYR A 95 -19.15 2.19 -15.77
C TYR A 95 -18.13 2.99 -16.59
N VAL A 96 -17.65 4.09 -16.01
CA VAL A 96 -16.54 4.85 -16.57
C VAL A 96 -15.27 4.44 -15.83
N GLN A 97 -14.32 3.82 -16.54
CA GLN A 97 -13.03 3.48 -15.95
C GLN A 97 -12.37 4.74 -15.37
N PRO A 98 -12.10 4.78 -14.05
CA PRO A 98 -11.52 5.95 -13.43
C PRO A 98 -10.14 6.26 -14.02
N THR A 99 -9.94 7.48 -14.52
CA THR A 99 -8.66 7.94 -15.08
C THR A 99 -7.93 8.81 -14.06
N GLY A 100 -6.65 8.55 -13.82
CA GLY A 100 -5.78 9.42 -13.01
C GLY A 100 -5.85 9.22 -11.49
N GLY A 101 -5.72 7.99 -11.01
CA GLY A 101 -5.62 7.69 -9.58
C GLY A 101 -4.24 8.02 -8.97
N VAL A 102 -4.16 7.95 -7.64
CA VAL A 102 -2.95 8.18 -6.84
C VAL A 102 -2.54 6.90 -6.13
N LEU A 103 -1.29 6.48 -6.32
CA LEU A 103 -0.70 5.36 -5.59
C LEU A 103 -0.60 5.69 -4.10
N THR A 104 -1.15 4.83 -3.25
CA THR A 104 -1.28 5.05 -1.81
C THR A 104 -0.95 3.77 -1.04
N VAL A 105 -0.21 3.90 0.07
CA VAL A 105 -0.05 2.83 1.06
C VAL A 105 -1.28 2.90 1.99
N MET A 106 -2.18 1.93 1.88
CA MET A 106 -3.41 1.85 2.68
C MET A 106 -3.14 1.29 4.07
N LYS A 107 -2.20 0.35 4.16
CA LYS A 107 -1.74 -0.25 5.42
C LYS A 107 -0.22 -0.36 5.36
N LEU A 108 0.45 0.09 6.43
CA LEU A 108 1.89 -0.10 6.60
C LEU A 108 2.21 -1.60 6.75
N PRO A 109 3.45 -2.04 6.43
CA PRO A 109 3.90 -3.38 6.78
C PRO A 109 3.76 -3.64 8.28
N ASP A 110 3.64 -4.92 8.66
CA ASP A 110 3.50 -5.31 10.06
C ASP A 110 4.76 -4.98 10.90
N ARG A 111 5.90 -4.76 10.23
CA ARG A 111 7.17 -4.35 10.82
C ARG A 111 7.71 -3.09 10.16
N ILE A 112 8.01 -2.06 10.96
CA ILE A 112 8.62 -0.79 10.51
C ILE A 112 9.88 -0.41 11.28
N ASP A 113 10.25 -1.21 12.27
CA ASP A 113 11.46 -1.07 13.07
C ASP A 113 12.37 -2.29 12.82
N TYR A 114 13.63 -2.01 12.48
CA TYR A 114 14.64 -2.99 12.08
C TYR A 114 15.92 -2.80 12.90
N THR A 115 16.77 -3.82 12.93
CA THR A 115 18.13 -3.72 13.45
C THR A 115 19.11 -3.67 12.28
N VAL A 116 20.26 -3.02 12.46
CA VAL A 116 21.32 -2.95 11.44
C VAL A 116 21.67 -4.34 10.89
N GLY A 117 21.70 -4.46 9.57
CA GLY A 117 21.89 -5.72 8.85
C GLY A 117 20.61 -6.49 8.49
N ASP A 118 19.46 -6.17 9.08
CA ASP A 118 18.19 -6.84 8.75
C ASP A 118 17.74 -6.57 7.31
N GLY A 119 17.13 -7.58 6.69
CA GLY A 119 16.45 -7.42 5.41
C GLY A 119 15.11 -6.70 5.56
N LEU A 120 14.73 -5.90 4.55
CA LEU A 120 13.40 -5.29 4.49
C LEU A 120 12.32 -6.38 4.34
N ASP A 121 11.33 -6.35 5.22
CA ASP A 121 10.16 -7.22 5.18
C ASP A 121 8.91 -6.36 4.98
N LEU A 122 8.21 -6.59 3.88
CA LEU A 122 6.99 -5.85 3.50
C LEU A 122 5.71 -6.63 3.81
N THR A 123 5.81 -7.74 4.53
CA THR A 123 4.64 -8.55 4.91
C THR A 123 3.58 -7.67 5.58
N GLY A 124 2.34 -7.82 5.11
CA GLY A 124 1.19 -7.09 5.63
C GLY A 124 0.97 -5.69 5.05
N ILE A 125 1.83 -5.21 4.14
CA ILE A 125 1.59 -3.96 3.42
C ILE A 125 0.38 -4.09 2.48
N GLU A 126 -0.45 -3.06 2.40
CA GLU A 126 -1.53 -2.95 1.41
C GLU A 126 -1.30 -1.70 0.57
N VAL A 127 -1.11 -1.87 -0.74
CA VAL A 127 -0.88 -0.78 -1.69
C VAL A 127 -2.04 -0.74 -2.68
N CYS A 128 -2.58 0.45 -2.94
CA CYS A 128 -3.68 0.65 -3.88
C CYS A 128 -3.46 1.89 -4.73
N ILE A 129 -4.08 1.92 -5.90
CA ILE A 129 -4.43 3.16 -6.58
C ILE A 129 -5.78 3.61 -6.03
N LEU A 130 -5.82 4.83 -5.49
CA LEU A 130 -7.05 5.50 -5.07
C LEU A 130 -7.51 6.46 -6.16
N TYR A 131 -8.76 6.32 -6.59
CA TYR A 131 -9.34 7.17 -7.63
C TYR A 131 -10.19 8.29 -7.01
N SER A 132 -10.50 9.31 -7.82
CA SER A 132 -11.25 10.49 -7.37
C SER A 132 -12.71 10.19 -6.99
N ASP A 133 -13.27 9.10 -7.52
CA ASP A 133 -14.60 8.58 -7.16
C ASP A 133 -14.61 7.74 -5.87
N GLY A 134 -13.44 7.58 -5.23
CA GLY A 134 -13.25 6.81 -4.00
C GLY A 134 -13.13 5.29 -4.22
N SER A 135 -13.21 4.81 -5.47
CA SER A 135 -12.88 3.43 -5.78
C SER A 135 -11.39 3.17 -5.60
N ARG A 136 -11.02 1.88 -5.44
CA ARG A 136 -9.62 1.47 -5.25
C ARG A 136 -9.28 0.26 -6.10
N LYS A 137 -8.03 0.22 -6.57
CA LYS A 137 -7.43 -0.95 -7.24
C LYS A 137 -6.21 -1.40 -6.45
N GLU A 138 -6.20 -2.65 -6.02
CA GLU A 138 -5.04 -3.27 -5.36
C GLU A 138 -3.84 -3.38 -6.32
N VAL A 139 -2.64 -3.21 -5.78
CA VAL A 139 -1.38 -3.22 -6.52
C VAL A 139 -0.39 -4.13 -5.82
N ASP A 140 -0.05 -5.27 -6.45
CA ASP A 140 0.91 -6.24 -5.92
C ASP A 140 2.25 -6.24 -6.68
N ASP A 141 2.27 -5.83 -7.96
CA ASP A 141 3.46 -5.82 -8.83
C ASP A 141 4.15 -4.45 -8.84
N TYR A 142 4.51 -3.97 -7.65
CA TYR A 142 5.22 -2.71 -7.47
C TYR A 142 6.72 -2.92 -7.28
N THR A 143 7.49 -1.86 -7.51
CA THR A 143 8.94 -1.82 -7.23
C THR A 143 9.23 -1.05 -5.95
N VAL A 144 10.26 -1.46 -5.21
CA VAL A 144 10.66 -0.85 -3.94
C VAL A 144 12.10 -0.40 -4.00
N THR A 145 12.36 0.81 -3.49
CA THR A 145 13.72 1.40 -3.39
C THR A 145 13.88 2.19 -2.09
N GLY A 146 15.12 2.54 -1.73
CA GLY A 146 15.41 3.44 -0.61
C GLY A 146 15.70 2.75 0.73
N TYR A 147 15.69 1.41 0.78
CA TYR A 147 16.15 0.68 1.94
C TYR A 147 17.65 0.42 1.90
N GLU A 148 18.33 0.79 2.98
CA GLU A 148 19.72 0.45 3.25
C GLU A 148 19.78 -0.04 4.70
N PRO A 149 20.36 -1.23 5.01
CA PRO A 149 20.33 -1.83 6.34
C PRO A 149 21.37 -1.20 7.29
N THR A 150 21.44 0.13 7.28
CA THR A 150 22.33 0.96 8.12
C THR A 150 21.50 1.73 9.13
N VAL A 151 22.08 2.09 10.29
CA VAL A 151 21.36 2.82 11.35
C VAL A 151 20.70 4.11 10.83
N GLY A 152 19.51 4.42 11.36
CA GLY A 152 18.76 5.65 11.10
C GLY A 152 17.44 5.42 10.35
N VAL A 153 16.74 6.52 10.11
CA VAL A 153 15.46 6.53 9.37
C VAL A 153 15.72 6.33 7.88
N LYS A 154 14.95 5.43 7.25
CA LYS A 154 14.96 5.19 5.80
C LYS A 154 13.62 5.56 5.20
N ILE A 155 13.64 6.13 4.00
CA ILE A 155 12.45 6.45 3.22
C ILE A 155 12.29 5.36 2.18
N ILE A 156 11.24 4.55 2.33
CA ILE A 156 10.90 3.47 1.41
C ILE A 156 9.99 4.02 0.34
N VAL A 157 10.43 3.94 -0.92
CA VAL A 157 9.67 4.43 -2.07
C VAL A 157 9.09 3.25 -2.84
N ILE A 158 7.76 3.22 -2.91
CA ILE A 158 6.99 2.29 -3.74
C ILE A 158 6.69 2.97 -5.06
N SER A 159 7.00 2.31 -6.18
CA SER A 159 6.72 2.82 -7.53
C SER A 159 5.93 1.81 -8.37
N TYR A 160 4.89 2.29 -9.04
CA TYR A 160 4.05 1.51 -9.96
C TYR A 160 3.56 2.41 -11.10
N ASP A 161 3.76 1.99 -12.35
CA ASP A 161 3.32 2.70 -13.56
C ASP A 161 3.62 4.22 -13.56
N GLY A 162 4.83 4.60 -13.16
CA GLY A 162 5.29 6.00 -13.06
C GLY A 162 4.77 6.77 -11.83
N MET A 163 3.79 6.22 -11.09
CA MET A 163 3.33 6.76 -9.80
C MET A 163 4.29 6.36 -8.68
N ARG A 164 4.32 7.17 -7.62
CA ARG A 164 5.16 6.95 -6.45
C ARG A 164 4.43 7.29 -5.16
N THR A 165 4.68 6.48 -4.15
CA THR A 165 4.31 6.76 -2.76
C THR A 165 5.45 6.32 -1.85
N ALA A 166 5.48 6.80 -0.61
CA ALA A 166 6.56 6.49 0.31
C ALA A 166 6.07 6.40 1.75
N PHE A 167 6.80 5.61 2.53
CA PHE A 167 6.68 5.55 3.98
C PHE A 167 8.07 5.45 4.60
N THR A 168 8.15 5.55 5.92
CA THR A 168 9.43 5.50 6.63
C THR A 168 9.55 4.25 7.48
N VAL A 169 10.77 3.73 7.57
CA VAL A 169 11.17 2.70 8.53
C VAL A 169 12.36 3.20 9.34
N THR A 170 12.61 2.61 10.50
CA THR A 170 13.74 2.98 11.35
C THR A 170 14.65 1.78 11.55
N VAL A 171 15.96 1.96 11.37
CA VAL A 171 16.97 0.95 11.66
C VAL A 171 17.75 1.35 12.91
N TYR A 172 17.74 0.51 13.94
CA TYR A 172 18.44 0.73 15.20
C TYR A 172 19.81 0.02 15.20
N PRO A 173 20.81 0.52 15.96
CA PRO A 173 22.02 -0.23 16.22
C PRO A 173 21.70 -1.48 17.04
N LYS A 174 22.58 -2.49 17.00
CA LYS A 174 22.47 -3.64 17.91
C LYS A 174 22.77 -3.22 19.34
N GLU A 175 22.03 -3.78 20.30
CA GLU A 175 22.34 -3.60 21.72
C GLU A 175 23.26 -4.72 22.22
N ILE A 176 24.40 -4.32 22.80
CA ILE A 176 25.28 -5.24 23.51
C ILE A 176 24.62 -5.62 24.83
N VAL A 177 24.53 -6.91 25.10
CA VAL A 177 24.00 -7.46 26.35
C VAL A 177 25.13 -7.76 27.33
N GLU A 178 26.26 -8.29 26.84
CA GLU A 178 27.45 -8.57 27.63
C GLU A 178 28.73 -8.52 26.78
N ILE A 179 29.87 -8.46 27.46
CA ILE A 179 31.19 -8.71 26.87
C ILE A 179 31.81 -9.91 27.59
N GLY A 180 32.68 -10.64 26.89
CA GLY A 180 33.40 -11.79 27.42
C GLY A 180 34.87 -11.83 26.99
N ILE A 181 35.66 -12.64 27.71
CA ILE A 181 37.05 -12.96 27.34
C ILE A 181 37.03 -14.27 26.55
N SER A 182 37.20 -14.19 25.24
CA SER A 182 37.24 -15.37 24.36
C SER A 182 38.63 -15.99 24.28
N SER A 183 39.69 -15.20 24.52
CA SER A 183 41.06 -15.68 24.65
C SER A 183 41.83 -14.82 25.64
N LEU A 184 42.56 -15.44 26.56
CA LEU A 184 43.48 -14.74 27.45
C LEU A 184 44.74 -14.29 26.69
N PRO A 185 45.49 -13.28 27.19
CA PRO A 185 46.78 -12.94 26.61
C PRO A 185 47.73 -14.15 26.63
N GLY A 186 48.68 -14.19 25.70
CA GLY A 186 49.69 -15.26 25.67
C GLY A 186 50.60 -15.28 26.89
N LYS A 187 50.66 -14.18 27.67
CA LYS A 187 51.48 -14.03 28.87
C LYS A 187 50.65 -13.54 30.05
N ILE A 188 50.64 -14.34 31.12
CA ILE A 188 49.95 -14.06 32.38
C ILE A 188 50.88 -14.06 33.61
N ASP A 189 52.15 -14.39 33.41
CA ASP A 189 53.20 -14.35 34.42
C ASP A 189 54.26 -13.34 34.01
N TYR A 190 54.60 -12.42 34.91
CA TYR A 190 55.48 -11.28 34.70
C TYR A 190 56.57 -11.24 35.76
N VAL A 191 57.64 -10.49 35.51
CA VAL A 191 58.65 -10.12 36.52
C VAL A 191 58.48 -8.66 36.91
N TYR A 192 58.94 -8.29 38.11
CA TYR A 192 58.82 -6.92 38.61
C TYR A 192 59.43 -5.89 37.63
N GLY A 193 58.64 -4.86 37.30
CA GLY A 193 59.02 -3.81 36.35
C GLY A 193 58.79 -4.15 34.87
N GLU A 194 58.31 -5.36 34.54
CA GLU A 194 57.90 -5.71 33.18
C GLU A 194 56.59 -5.01 32.79
N ALA A 195 56.48 -4.57 31.53
CA ALA A 195 55.27 -3.95 31.01
C ALA A 195 54.21 -5.01 30.67
N LEU A 196 52.93 -4.66 30.86
CA LEU A 196 51.80 -5.51 30.48
C LEU A 196 51.79 -5.78 28.97
N ASP A 197 51.71 -7.05 28.59
CA ASP A 197 51.58 -7.48 27.20
C ASP A 197 50.24 -8.20 27.00
N LEU A 198 49.34 -7.56 26.27
CA LEU A 198 48.00 -8.09 25.97
C LEU A 198 47.94 -8.82 24.64
N THR A 199 49.08 -9.10 23.99
CA THR A 199 49.11 -9.84 22.73
C THR A 199 48.40 -11.19 22.90
N GLY A 200 47.38 -11.42 22.05
CA GLY A 200 46.54 -12.61 22.09
C GLY A 200 45.24 -12.47 22.88
N LEU A 201 45.04 -11.37 23.63
CA LEU A 201 43.76 -11.08 24.28
C LEU A 201 42.67 -10.87 23.23
N VAL A 202 41.58 -11.63 23.33
CA VAL A 202 40.38 -11.45 22.50
C VAL A 202 39.20 -11.18 23.42
N ILE A 203 38.60 -10.00 23.23
CA ILE A 203 37.38 -9.58 23.92
C ILE A 203 36.25 -9.61 22.90
N THR A 204 35.14 -10.23 23.25
CA THR A 204 33.99 -10.39 22.38
C THR A 204 32.77 -9.72 22.99
N ALA A 205 32.05 -8.91 22.21
CA ALA A 205 30.74 -8.36 22.56
C ALA A 205 29.63 -9.29 22.06
N TYR A 206 28.65 -9.56 22.90
CA TYR A 206 27.48 -10.39 22.60
C TYR A 206 26.24 -9.49 22.54
N TYR A 207 25.50 -9.62 21.45
CA TYR A 207 24.34 -8.80 21.14
C TYR A 207 23.04 -9.50 21.52
N GLU A 208 21.96 -8.72 21.67
CA GLU A 208 20.63 -9.24 22.01
C GLU A 208 20.07 -10.23 20.98
N ASP A 209 20.49 -10.10 19.72
CA ASP A 209 20.10 -10.97 18.60
C ASP A 209 20.89 -12.29 18.55
N GLY A 210 21.77 -12.53 19.54
CA GLY A 210 22.63 -13.70 19.64
C GLY A 210 23.87 -13.66 18.73
N THR A 211 24.05 -12.60 17.95
CA THR A 211 25.30 -12.37 17.22
C THR A 211 26.40 -11.85 18.15
N TYR A 212 27.64 -11.90 17.68
CA TYR A 212 28.79 -11.45 18.45
C TYR A 212 29.88 -10.89 17.54
N GLU A 213 30.72 -10.03 18.10
CA GLU A 213 31.90 -9.49 17.40
C GLU A 213 33.07 -9.29 18.35
N ASP A 214 34.29 -9.39 17.83
CA ASP A 214 35.48 -9.05 18.60
C ASP A 214 35.68 -7.54 18.65
N ILE A 215 35.92 -7.02 19.85
CA ILE A 215 36.12 -5.60 20.10
C ILE A 215 37.58 -5.30 20.42
N ALA A 216 38.12 -4.27 19.78
CA ALA A 216 39.51 -3.83 19.96
C ALA A 216 39.63 -2.50 20.71
N ASP A 217 38.58 -1.69 20.76
CA ASP A 217 38.58 -0.35 21.35
C ASP A 217 38.10 -0.37 22.80
N TYR A 218 38.89 -1.00 23.68
CA TYR A 218 38.60 -1.08 25.11
C TYR A 218 39.66 -0.37 25.94
N VAL A 219 39.26 0.06 27.14
CA VAL A 219 40.16 0.69 28.11
C VAL A 219 40.68 -0.37 29.09
N VAL A 220 41.99 -0.36 29.31
CA VAL A 220 42.67 -1.29 30.23
C VAL A 220 43.07 -0.55 31.52
N SER A 221 42.90 -1.20 32.67
CA SER A 221 43.32 -0.67 33.98
C SER A 221 43.65 -1.78 34.98
N GLY A 222 44.12 -1.44 36.18
CA GLY A 222 44.30 -2.39 37.29
C GLY A 222 45.64 -3.11 37.35
N PHE A 223 46.46 -3.04 36.29
CA PHE A 223 47.86 -3.49 36.33
C PHE A 223 48.77 -2.38 36.84
N ASP A 224 49.39 -2.57 38.00
CA ASP A 224 50.39 -1.64 38.55
C ASP A 224 51.81 -2.23 38.60
N GLY A 225 51.96 -3.51 38.27
CA GLY A 225 53.25 -4.21 38.20
C GLY A 225 53.86 -4.53 39.57
N SER A 226 53.09 -4.38 40.66
CA SER A 226 53.50 -4.80 42.00
C SER A 226 53.60 -6.32 42.08
N VAL A 227 54.59 -6.83 42.83
CA VAL A 227 54.78 -8.28 43.07
C VAL A 227 53.52 -8.87 43.69
N GLY A 228 53.07 -10.00 43.16
CA GLY A 228 51.83 -10.67 43.54
C GLY A 228 50.79 -10.69 42.42
N VAL A 229 49.54 -10.91 42.79
CA VAL A 229 48.42 -10.97 41.83
C VAL A 229 47.94 -9.55 41.51
N ASN A 230 47.92 -9.23 40.23
CA ASN A 230 47.32 -8.01 39.68
C ASN A 230 46.06 -8.40 38.91
N THR A 231 44.92 -7.76 39.21
CA THR A 231 43.70 -7.93 38.40
C THR A 231 43.67 -6.89 37.30
N VAL A 232 43.79 -7.34 36.04
CA VAL A 232 43.67 -6.51 34.85
C VAL A 232 42.19 -6.36 34.51
N TYR A 233 41.72 -5.12 34.40
CA TYR A 233 40.36 -4.79 34.04
C TYR A 233 40.24 -4.28 32.62
N ILE A 234 39.25 -4.80 31.91
CA ILE A 234 38.84 -4.36 30.57
C ILE A 234 37.49 -3.66 30.70
N GLN A 235 37.42 -2.42 30.20
CA GLN A 235 36.20 -1.61 30.18
C GLN A 235 35.80 -1.30 28.73
N TYR A 236 34.55 -1.57 28.39
CA TYR A 236 33.94 -1.20 27.11
C TYR A 236 32.54 -0.60 27.35
N GLY A 237 32.40 0.70 27.10
CA GLY A 237 31.17 1.44 27.44
C GLY A 237 30.81 1.27 28.91
N LYS A 238 29.63 0.69 29.20
CA LYS A 238 29.15 0.39 30.56
C LYS A 238 29.64 -0.96 31.12
N PHE A 239 30.24 -1.80 30.29
CA PHE A 239 30.61 -3.17 30.66
C PHE A 239 32.06 -3.29 31.12
N ARG A 240 32.29 -4.20 32.06
CA ARG A 240 33.61 -4.46 32.64
C ARG A 240 33.84 -5.93 32.91
N LEU A 241 35.05 -6.40 32.63
CA LEU A 241 35.56 -7.72 32.99
C LEU A 241 36.92 -7.58 33.67
N GLY A 242 37.34 -8.63 34.36
CA GLY A 242 38.69 -8.72 34.90
C GLY A 242 39.26 -10.13 34.76
N PHE A 243 40.58 -10.20 34.60
CA PHE A 243 41.36 -11.42 34.71
C PHE A 243 42.65 -11.14 35.48
N ASP A 244 43.18 -12.17 36.12
CA ASP A 244 44.36 -12.04 36.96
C ASP A 244 45.63 -12.36 36.19
N VAL A 245 46.70 -11.62 36.52
CA VAL A 245 48.08 -11.92 36.13
C VAL A 245 48.95 -11.94 37.39
N THR A 246 50.06 -12.68 37.34
CA THR A 246 50.99 -12.79 38.48
C THR A 246 52.30 -12.09 38.15
N VAL A 247 52.81 -11.30 39.09
CA VAL A 247 54.12 -10.66 39.01
C VAL A 247 55.03 -11.27 40.06
N GLY A 248 56.12 -11.91 39.62
CA GLY A 248 57.20 -12.40 40.49
C GLY A 248 58.23 -11.32 40.79
N GLU A 249 59.11 -11.61 41.77
CA GLU A 249 60.31 -10.80 42.06
C GLU A 249 61.29 -10.74 40.88
#